data_AF-A0A432S0G9-F1
#
_entry.id   AF-A0A432S0G9-F1
#
_cell.length_a   1.000
_cell.length_b   1.000
_cell.length_c   1.000
_cell.angle_alpha   90.00
_cell.angle_beta   90.00
_cell.angle_gamma   90.00
#
_symmetry.space_group_name_H-M   'P 1'
#
loop_
_entity.id
_entity.type
_entity.pdbx_description
1 polymer ?
#
loop_
_entity_poly.entity_id
_entity_poly.type
_entity_poly.pdbx_seq_one_letter_code
_entity_poly.pdbx_strand_id
1 'polypeptide(L)'
;MKVLQVVDGFGWGGTKEQVYLTTRELKKKGIDVHIALSFQYKEMVDRLSPYNVPIHYFENHVKNARYRLENYKRLISIIDKNNFDIVIANSPHAFDYVRIAKIFLKTNPKIINVKRSGRVPSIISKYLKYSAADKIVVVSKQVKEILEKSKFFPEKLITIESGIDLERFKPEPERKFELRKKLKLPLNKKIFINVANWNPKVKGQDKLIQTFLNLNCEDCLLILVGLDTDKEIKKFNSNKIIGLGFRKDIPDLLNASDYFVLSSYLEGIAGALIQGM
;
A
#
# COMPACT_ATOMS: atom_id res chain seq x y z
N MET A 1 -14.76 -0.10 -21.79
CA MET A 1 -14.30 -0.94 -20.67
C MET A 1 -14.42 -0.12 -19.39
N LYS A 2 -15.12 -0.66 -18.39
CA LYS A 2 -15.39 -0.04 -17.10
C LYS A 2 -14.85 -0.88 -15.95
N VAL A 3 -14.05 -0.27 -15.08
CA VAL A 3 -13.27 -0.98 -14.06
C VAL A 3 -13.62 -0.47 -12.66
N LEU A 4 -13.86 -1.39 -11.73
CA LEU A 4 -14.00 -1.08 -10.30
C LEU A 4 -12.78 -1.53 -9.52
N GLN A 5 -12.09 -0.58 -8.87
CA GLN A 5 -11.05 -0.88 -7.88
C GLN A 5 -11.68 -1.00 -6.49
N VAL A 6 -11.66 -2.18 -5.87
CA VAL A 6 -12.18 -2.41 -4.52
C VAL A 6 -11.05 -2.35 -3.50
N VAL A 7 -11.22 -1.51 -2.48
CA VAL A 7 -10.23 -1.17 -1.47
C VAL A 7 -10.86 -1.25 -0.08
N ASP A 8 -10.34 -2.13 0.76
CA ASP A 8 -10.77 -2.30 2.15
C ASP A 8 -9.99 -1.38 3.12
N GLY A 9 -10.56 -1.07 4.28
CA GLY A 9 -9.81 -0.42 5.36
C GLY A 9 -9.53 1.07 5.18
N PHE A 10 -8.64 1.61 6.01
CA PHE A 10 -8.18 3.00 6.02
C PHE A 10 -6.65 3.09 6.22
N GLY A 11 -6.11 4.30 6.18
CA GLY A 11 -4.67 4.58 6.33
C GLY A 11 -3.95 4.69 5.00
N TRP A 12 -2.62 4.77 5.02
CA TRP A 12 -1.81 4.82 3.80
C TRP A 12 -0.65 3.82 3.88
N GLY A 13 -0.32 3.21 2.76
CA GLY A 13 0.73 2.21 2.65
C GLY A 13 0.86 1.71 1.22
N GLY A 14 1.81 0.80 0.97
CA GLY A 14 2.17 0.38 -0.39
C GLY A 14 0.99 -0.11 -1.24
N THR A 15 0.04 -0.86 -0.66
CA THR A 15 -1.17 -1.28 -1.39
C THR A 15 -1.97 -0.10 -1.91
N LYS A 16 -2.15 0.92 -1.07
CA LYS A 16 -3.04 2.05 -1.32
C LYS A 16 -2.40 3.06 -2.27
N GLU A 17 -1.10 3.28 -2.12
CA GLU A 17 -0.29 4.04 -3.08
C GLU A 17 -0.45 3.45 -4.49
N GLN A 18 -0.36 2.14 -4.63
CA GLN A 18 -0.46 1.49 -5.93
C GLN A 18 -1.86 1.54 -6.52
N VAL A 19 -2.91 1.38 -5.69
CA VAL A 19 -4.28 1.60 -6.17
C VAL A 19 -4.48 3.03 -6.67
N TYR A 20 -3.97 4.02 -5.94
CA TYR A 20 -4.00 5.41 -6.34
C TYR A 20 -3.29 5.61 -7.69
N LEU A 21 -2.04 5.15 -7.84
CA LEU A 21 -1.27 5.27 -9.08
C LEU A 21 -1.98 4.59 -10.25
N THR A 22 -2.41 3.33 -10.10
CA THR A 22 -3.11 2.62 -11.17
C THR A 22 -4.42 3.31 -11.53
N THR A 23 -5.19 3.78 -10.56
CA THR A 23 -6.46 4.49 -10.81
C THR A 23 -6.22 5.80 -11.56
N ARG A 24 -5.25 6.60 -11.10
CA ARG A 24 -4.85 7.86 -11.74
C ARG A 24 -4.41 7.64 -13.19
N GLU A 25 -3.49 6.71 -13.42
CA GLU A 25 -2.92 6.50 -14.76
C GLU A 25 -3.93 5.86 -15.73
N LEU A 26 -4.80 4.97 -15.27
CA LEU A 26 -5.90 4.47 -16.09
C LEU A 26 -6.89 5.58 -16.47
N LYS A 27 -7.22 6.46 -15.52
CA LYS A 27 -8.11 7.60 -15.76
C LYS A 27 -7.51 8.59 -16.78
N LYS A 28 -6.21 8.90 -16.66
CA LYS A 28 -5.47 9.72 -17.65
C LYS A 28 -5.48 9.09 -19.05
N LYS A 29 -5.52 7.76 -19.15
CA LYS A 29 -5.64 7.02 -20.42
C LYS A 29 -7.08 6.92 -20.95
N GLY A 30 -8.05 7.60 -20.32
CA GLY A 30 -9.45 7.60 -20.75
C GLY A 30 -10.24 6.34 -20.38
N ILE A 31 -9.70 5.48 -19.51
CA ILE A 31 -10.46 4.32 -19.01
C ILE A 31 -11.47 4.77 -17.96
N ASP A 32 -12.70 4.25 -18.04
CA ASP A 32 -13.74 4.50 -17.05
C ASP A 32 -13.45 3.69 -15.77
N VAL A 33 -12.71 4.29 -14.85
CA VAL A 33 -12.33 3.68 -13.57
C VAL A 33 -13.08 4.32 -12.43
N HIS A 34 -13.71 3.48 -11.62
CA HIS A 34 -14.34 3.83 -10.35
C HIS A 34 -13.58 3.18 -9.19
N ILE A 35 -13.76 3.71 -7.98
CA ILE A 35 -13.23 3.12 -6.76
C ILE A 35 -14.35 2.81 -5.77
N ALA A 36 -14.34 1.61 -5.18
CA ALA A 36 -15.17 1.24 -4.04
C ALA A 36 -14.30 1.19 -2.79
N LEU A 37 -14.63 2.00 -1.78
CA LEU A 37 -13.82 2.18 -0.57
C LEU A 37 -14.68 2.26 0.70
N SER A 38 -13.99 2.30 1.85
CA SER A 38 -14.65 2.48 3.15
C SER A 38 -15.09 3.94 3.36
N PHE A 39 -16.21 4.17 4.06
CA PHE A 39 -16.75 5.52 4.31
C PHE A 39 -15.73 6.47 4.96
N GLN A 40 -14.83 5.93 5.77
CA GLN A 40 -13.85 6.70 6.53
C GLN A 40 -12.58 7.04 5.74
N TYR A 41 -12.46 6.65 4.47
CA TYR A 41 -11.19 6.75 3.75
C TYR A 41 -10.94 8.12 3.08
N LYS A 42 -10.74 9.15 3.90
CA LYS A 42 -10.49 10.52 3.42
C LYS A 42 -9.24 10.68 2.54
N GLU A 43 -8.11 10.08 2.92
CA GLU A 43 -6.83 10.29 2.20
C GLU A 43 -6.88 9.85 0.72
N MET A 44 -7.58 8.76 0.42
CA MET A 44 -7.74 8.28 -0.96
C MET A 44 -8.65 9.23 -1.77
N VAL A 45 -9.73 9.70 -1.15
CA VAL A 45 -10.66 10.68 -1.75
C VAL A 45 -9.91 11.96 -2.11
N ASP A 46 -9.17 12.53 -1.15
CA ASP A 46 -8.44 13.79 -1.32
C ASP A 46 -7.43 13.68 -2.48
N ARG A 47 -6.67 12.57 -2.56
CA ARG A 47 -5.67 12.35 -3.62
C ARG A 47 -6.28 12.12 -4.99
N LEU A 48 -7.45 11.50 -5.07
CA LEU A 48 -8.13 11.23 -6.34
C LEU A 48 -9.01 12.40 -6.81
N SER A 49 -9.27 13.39 -5.95
CA SER A 49 -10.11 14.55 -6.28
C SER A 49 -9.70 15.29 -7.57
N PRO A 50 -8.42 15.45 -7.93
CA PRO A 50 -8.03 16.16 -9.16
C PRO A 50 -8.35 15.37 -10.44
N TYR A 51 -8.69 14.08 -10.35
CA TYR A 51 -8.84 13.18 -11.50
C TYR A 51 -10.30 12.83 -11.81
N ASN A 52 -11.28 13.39 -11.09
CA ASN A 52 -12.71 13.13 -11.29
C ASN A 52 -13.04 11.63 -11.34
N VAL A 53 -12.48 10.86 -10.42
CA VAL A 53 -12.73 9.42 -10.28
C VAL A 53 -14.02 9.22 -9.48
N PRO A 54 -15.03 8.50 -10.00
CA PRO A 54 -16.24 8.21 -9.23
C PRO A 54 -15.94 7.31 -8.03
N ILE A 55 -16.36 7.77 -6.85
CA ILE A 55 -16.12 7.11 -5.57
C ILE A 55 -17.43 6.50 -5.06
N HIS A 56 -17.37 5.23 -4.68
CA HIS A 56 -18.48 4.46 -4.13
C HIS A 56 -18.11 3.97 -2.73
N TYR A 57 -19.04 4.11 -1.80
CA TYR A 57 -18.82 3.69 -0.42
C TYR A 57 -19.59 2.41 -0.12
N PHE A 58 -18.90 1.36 0.34
CA PHE A 58 -19.53 0.07 0.60
C PHE A 58 -19.27 -0.46 2.01
N GLU A 59 -18.14 -0.11 2.62
CA GLU A 59 -17.72 -0.64 3.91
C GLU A 59 -17.69 0.44 5.00
N ASN A 60 -18.33 0.18 6.14
CA ASN A 60 -18.00 0.89 7.38
C ASN A 60 -16.81 0.20 8.04
N HIS A 61 -15.69 0.90 8.21
CA HIS A 61 -14.52 0.30 8.84
C HIS A 61 -14.68 0.19 10.36
N VAL A 62 -15.25 -0.93 10.79
CA VAL A 62 -15.44 -1.30 12.19
C VAL A 62 -14.86 -2.68 12.45
N LYS A 63 -14.61 -3.02 13.73
CA LYS A 63 -14.24 -4.39 14.11
C LYS A 63 -15.27 -5.35 13.50
N ASN A 64 -14.79 -6.44 12.88
CA ASN A 64 -15.64 -7.46 12.27
C ASN A 64 -16.51 -6.96 11.09
N ALA A 65 -16.14 -5.87 10.41
CA ALA A 65 -16.86 -5.33 9.23
C ALA A 65 -17.16 -6.39 8.15
N ARG A 66 -16.27 -7.36 7.96
CA ARG A 66 -16.46 -8.48 7.00
C ARG A 66 -17.67 -9.37 7.26
N TYR A 67 -18.28 -9.30 8.44
CA TYR A 67 -19.46 -10.08 8.80
C TYR A 67 -20.77 -9.28 8.65
N ARG A 68 -20.68 -8.00 8.26
CA ARG A 68 -21.85 -7.15 8.05
C ARG A 68 -22.41 -7.35 6.65
N LEU A 69 -23.59 -7.98 6.56
CA LEU A 69 -24.26 -8.27 5.29
C LEU A 69 -24.56 -7.00 4.48
N GLU A 70 -24.73 -5.86 5.14
CA GLU A 70 -24.98 -4.56 4.51
C GLU A 70 -23.81 -4.15 3.60
N ASN A 71 -22.58 -4.48 3.98
CA ASN A 71 -21.40 -4.14 3.17
C ASN A 71 -21.43 -4.90 1.84
N TYR A 72 -21.84 -6.17 1.85
CA TYR A 72 -22.00 -6.98 0.64
C TYR A 72 -23.18 -6.49 -0.20
N LYS A 73 -24.33 -6.19 0.41
CA LYS A 73 -25.50 -5.62 -0.29
C LYS A 73 -25.16 -4.32 -1.01
N ARG A 74 -24.39 -3.43 -0.37
CA ARG A 74 -23.90 -2.19 -1.01
C ARG A 74 -22.96 -2.50 -2.16
N LEU A 75 -21.97 -3.37 -1.96
CA LEU A 75 -21.02 -3.72 -3.02
C LEU A 75 -21.71 -4.37 -4.23
N ILE A 76 -22.65 -5.29 -4.02
CA ILE A 76 -23.48 -5.90 -5.06
C ILE A 76 -24.25 -4.81 -5.81
N SER A 77 -24.93 -3.89 -5.08
CA SER A 77 -25.67 -2.80 -5.70
C SER A 77 -24.78 -1.86 -6.51
N ILE A 78 -23.58 -1.53 -6.01
CA ILE A 78 -22.60 -0.73 -6.74
C ILE A 78 -22.21 -1.43 -8.03
N ILE A 79 -21.89 -2.73 -7.97
CA ILE A 79 -21.42 -3.47 -9.13
C ILE A 79 -22.52 -3.58 -10.20
N ASP A 80 -23.71 -4.04 -9.81
CA ASP A 80 -24.82 -4.30 -10.74
C ASP A 80 -25.41 -3.02 -11.34
N LYS A 81 -25.55 -1.93 -10.56
CA LYS A 81 -26.09 -0.67 -11.10
C LYS A 81 -25.16 0.00 -12.11
N ASN A 82 -23.86 -0.26 -12.02
CA ASN A 82 -22.86 0.40 -12.85
C ASN A 82 -22.36 -0.46 -14.02
N ASN A 83 -22.73 -1.75 -14.08
CA ASN A 83 -22.34 -2.70 -15.12
C ASN A 83 -20.83 -2.70 -15.40
N PHE A 84 -20.01 -2.97 -14.38
CA PHE A 84 -18.55 -3.06 -14.56
C PHE A 84 -18.16 -4.27 -15.40
N ASP A 85 -17.14 -4.11 -16.25
CA ASP A 85 -16.54 -5.21 -17.01
C ASP A 85 -15.52 -5.98 -16.14
N ILE A 86 -14.81 -5.24 -15.27
CA ILE A 86 -13.74 -5.78 -14.41
C ILE A 86 -13.89 -5.25 -12.99
N VAL A 87 -13.79 -6.15 -12.00
CA VAL A 87 -13.72 -5.81 -10.57
C VAL A 87 -12.39 -6.30 -10.01
N ILE A 88 -11.59 -5.37 -9.49
CA ILE A 88 -10.24 -5.63 -8.99
C ILE A 88 -10.26 -5.56 -7.46
N ALA A 89 -10.01 -6.68 -6.80
CA ALA A 89 -9.81 -6.75 -5.37
C ALA A 89 -8.33 -6.52 -5.01
N ASN A 90 -8.03 -5.40 -4.35
CA ASN A 90 -6.64 -4.96 -4.14
C ASN A 90 -5.95 -5.53 -2.89
N SER A 91 -6.62 -6.39 -2.15
CA SER A 91 -6.08 -7.07 -0.97
C SER A 91 -6.83 -8.38 -0.73
N PRO A 92 -6.28 -9.29 0.10
CA PRO A 92 -7.02 -10.48 0.54
C PRO A 92 -8.36 -10.14 1.20
N HIS A 93 -8.47 -9.03 1.94
CA HIS A 93 -9.72 -8.65 2.61
C HIS A 93 -10.74 -8.05 1.64
N ALA A 94 -10.31 -7.17 0.72
CA ALA A 94 -11.15 -6.71 -0.37
C ALA A 94 -11.67 -7.89 -1.21
N PHE A 95 -10.85 -8.92 -1.39
CA PHE A 95 -11.23 -10.10 -2.15
C PHE A 95 -12.24 -11.00 -1.42
N ASP A 96 -12.30 -10.99 -0.08
CA ASP A 96 -13.38 -11.65 0.64
C ASP A 96 -14.73 -10.98 0.35
N TYR A 97 -14.78 -9.65 0.28
CA TYR A 97 -16.00 -8.93 -0.13
C TYR A 97 -16.41 -9.28 -1.56
N VAL A 98 -15.46 -9.20 -2.50
CA VAL A 98 -15.72 -9.39 -3.93
C VAL A 98 -16.14 -10.83 -4.24
N ARG A 99 -15.48 -11.84 -3.67
CA ARG A 99 -15.79 -13.26 -3.96
C ARG A 99 -17.17 -13.67 -3.45
N ILE A 100 -17.61 -13.12 -2.31
CA ILE A 100 -18.93 -13.41 -1.77
C ILE A 100 -19.98 -12.62 -2.55
N ALA A 101 -19.72 -11.34 -2.86
CA ALA A 101 -20.60 -10.55 -3.72
C ALA A 101 -20.86 -11.22 -5.07
N LYS A 102 -19.81 -11.80 -5.69
CA LYS A 102 -19.87 -12.52 -6.98
C LYS A 102 -20.99 -13.57 -7.03
N ILE A 103 -21.27 -14.26 -5.92
CA ILE A 103 -22.30 -15.31 -5.85
C ILE A 103 -23.70 -14.75 -6.12
N PHE A 104 -23.93 -13.46 -5.84
CA PHE A 104 -25.23 -12.80 -5.88
C PHE A 104 -25.32 -11.69 -6.93
N LEU A 105 -24.30 -11.49 -7.76
CA LEU A 105 -24.32 -10.48 -8.82
C LEU A 105 -25.31 -10.88 -9.92
N LYS A 106 -26.02 -9.89 -10.45
CA LYS A 106 -26.83 -10.04 -11.68
C LYS A 106 -25.98 -9.84 -12.93
N THR A 107 -24.86 -9.14 -12.79
CA THR A 107 -23.85 -8.92 -13.83
C THR A 107 -22.72 -9.96 -13.73
N ASN A 108 -21.91 -10.10 -14.79
CA ASN A 108 -20.82 -11.08 -14.83
C ASN A 108 -19.43 -10.43 -15.10
N PRO A 109 -18.95 -9.52 -14.22
CA PRO A 109 -17.63 -8.92 -14.37
C PRO A 109 -16.51 -9.94 -14.22
N LYS A 110 -15.39 -9.71 -14.91
CA LYS A 110 -14.14 -10.44 -14.63
C LYS A 110 -13.58 -10.01 -13.28
N ILE A 111 -13.24 -10.99 -12.44
CA ILE A 111 -12.72 -10.75 -11.10
C ILE A 111 -11.21 -10.93 -11.08
N ILE A 112 -10.50 -9.87 -10.72
CA ILE A 112 -9.06 -9.87 -10.54
C ILE A 112 -8.74 -9.75 -9.06
N ASN A 113 -7.87 -10.63 -8.54
CA ASN A 113 -7.31 -10.47 -7.20
C ASN A 113 -5.84 -10.03 -7.30
N VAL A 114 -5.49 -8.94 -6.64
CA VAL A 114 -4.09 -8.48 -6.54
C VAL A 114 -3.44 -9.06 -5.28
N LYS A 115 -2.33 -9.76 -5.46
CA LYS A 115 -1.55 -10.36 -4.39
C LYS A 115 -0.15 -9.77 -4.33
N ARG A 116 0.16 -9.15 -3.18
CA ARG A 116 1.41 -8.41 -2.99
C ARG A 116 2.51 -9.22 -2.32
N SER A 117 2.17 -10.17 -1.45
CA SER A 117 3.15 -10.97 -0.72
C SER A 117 3.37 -12.35 -1.35
N GLY A 118 4.58 -12.88 -1.24
CA GLY A 118 4.90 -14.28 -1.55
C GLY A 118 4.28 -15.32 -0.62
N ARG A 119 3.59 -14.90 0.46
CA ARG A 119 2.92 -15.81 1.40
C ARG A 119 1.96 -16.76 0.67
N VAL A 120 2.27 -18.05 0.69
CA VAL A 120 1.43 -19.08 0.10
C VAL A 120 0.19 -19.29 0.99
N PRO A 121 -1.04 -19.19 0.46
CA PRO A 121 -2.26 -19.42 1.24
C PRO A 121 -2.41 -20.91 1.53
N SER A 122 -3.17 -21.25 2.57
CA SER A 122 -3.51 -22.64 2.87
C SER A 122 -4.28 -23.29 1.71
N ILE A 123 -4.25 -24.63 1.65
CA ILE A 123 -4.99 -25.41 0.64
C ILE A 123 -6.49 -25.07 0.65
N ILE A 124 -7.06 -24.88 1.84
CA ILE A 124 -8.45 -24.46 2.03
C ILE A 124 -8.67 -23.08 1.40
N SER A 125 -7.80 -22.11 1.69
CA SER A 125 -7.91 -20.76 1.14
C SER A 125 -7.71 -20.75 -0.39
N LYS A 126 -6.82 -21.60 -0.92
CA LYS A 126 -6.64 -21.78 -2.36
C LYS A 126 -7.97 -22.11 -3.02
N TYR A 127 -8.65 -23.17 -2.60
CA TYR A 127 -9.87 -23.64 -3.28
C TYR A 127 -11.16 -22.92 -2.88
N LEU A 128 -11.32 -22.44 -1.63
CA LEU A 128 -12.55 -21.77 -1.20
C LEU A 128 -12.55 -20.25 -1.44
N LYS A 129 -11.36 -19.64 -1.58
CA LYS A 129 -11.22 -18.20 -1.75
C LYS A 129 -10.67 -17.86 -3.13
N TYR A 130 -9.43 -18.25 -3.42
CA TYR A 130 -8.72 -17.78 -4.62
C TYR A 130 -9.17 -18.42 -5.94
N SER A 131 -9.90 -19.54 -5.89
CA SER A 131 -10.55 -20.13 -7.07
C SER A 131 -11.57 -19.18 -7.73
N ALA A 132 -12.19 -18.28 -6.96
CA ALA A 132 -13.21 -17.35 -7.45
C ALA A 132 -12.66 -16.24 -8.37
N ALA A 133 -11.34 -16.00 -8.35
CA ALA A 133 -10.68 -15.06 -9.24
C ALA A 133 -10.52 -15.65 -10.64
N ASP A 134 -10.80 -14.84 -11.66
CA ASP A 134 -10.51 -15.16 -13.06
C ASP A 134 -9.01 -15.04 -13.33
N LYS A 135 -8.35 -14.02 -12.76
CA LYS A 135 -6.90 -13.85 -12.75
C LYS A 135 -6.38 -13.35 -11.40
N ILE A 136 -5.13 -13.70 -11.10
CA ILE A 136 -4.43 -13.30 -9.89
C ILE A 136 -3.20 -12.48 -10.32
N VAL A 137 -3.25 -11.18 -10.08
CA VAL A 137 -2.14 -10.28 -10.38
C VAL A 137 -1.14 -10.31 -9.23
N VAL A 138 0.13 -10.57 -9.53
CA VAL A 138 1.24 -10.52 -8.57
C VAL A 138 2.16 -9.36 -8.88
N VAL A 139 2.72 -8.76 -7.83
CA VAL A 139 3.44 -7.47 -7.94
C VAL A 139 4.93 -7.56 -8.23
N SER A 140 5.47 -8.78 -8.36
CA SER A 140 6.87 -9.01 -8.75
C SER A 140 7.03 -10.40 -9.34
N LYS A 141 8.08 -10.59 -10.15
CA LYS A 141 8.47 -11.91 -10.68
C LYS A 141 8.77 -12.90 -9.57
N GLN A 142 9.45 -12.46 -8.51
CA GLN A 142 9.74 -13.29 -7.33
C GLN A 142 8.47 -13.82 -6.65
N VAL A 143 7.44 -12.98 -6.46
CA VAL A 143 6.16 -13.43 -5.90
C VAL A 143 5.49 -14.45 -6.82
N LYS A 144 5.58 -14.26 -8.15
CA LYS A 144 5.07 -15.23 -9.13
C LYS A 144 5.76 -16.58 -8.97
N GLU A 145 7.08 -16.60 -8.96
CA GLU A 145 7.90 -17.82 -8.85
C GLU A 145 7.58 -18.62 -7.57
N ILE A 146 7.46 -17.94 -6.42
CA ILE A 146 7.10 -18.58 -5.16
C ILE A 146 5.74 -19.28 -5.28
N LEU A 147 4.76 -18.62 -5.91
CA LEU A 147 3.42 -19.17 -6.05
C LEU A 147 3.34 -20.29 -7.08
N GLU A 148 4.05 -20.18 -8.20
CA GLU A 148 4.19 -21.24 -9.21
C GLU A 148 4.84 -22.49 -8.61
N LYS A 149 5.95 -22.34 -7.88
CA LYS A 149 6.62 -23.44 -7.16
C LYS A 149 5.68 -24.12 -6.16
N SER A 150 4.80 -23.37 -5.52
CA SER A 150 3.77 -23.90 -4.61
C SER A 150 2.52 -24.46 -5.32
N LYS A 151 2.51 -24.53 -6.66
CA LYS A 151 1.37 -24.93 -7.50
C LYS A 151 0.10 -24.14 -7.21
N PHE A 152 0.23 -22.86 -6.85
CA PHE A 152 -0.89 -21.99 -6.49
C PHE A 152 -1.49 -21.33 -7.75
N PHE A 153 -2.39 -22.05 -8.43
CA PHE A 153 -3.07 -21.62 -9.66
C PHE A 153 -2.15 -20.96 -10.70
N PRO A 154 -1.07 -21.64 -11.14
CA PRO A 154 -0.10 -21.06 -12.08
C PRO A 154 -0.75 -20.49 -13.35
N GLU A 155 -1.85 -21.10 -13.82
CA GLU A 155 -2.63 -20.67 -14.99
C GLU A 155 -3.37 -19.34 -14.81
N LYS A 156 -3.56 -18.90 -13.56
CA LYS A 156 -4.21 -17.64 -13.21
C LYS A 156 -3.23 -16.51 -12.93
N LEU A 157 -1.94 -16.81 -12.72
CA LEU A 157 -0.95 -15.83 -12.30
C LEU A 157 -0.51 -14.92 -13.46
N ILE A 158 -0.61 -13.61 -13.24
CA ILE A 158 -0.10 -12.57 -14.15
C ILE A 158 0.78 -11.62 -13.34
N THR A 159 1.98 -11.33 -13.82
CA THR A 159 2.86 -10.34 -13.17
C THR A 159 2.58 -8.96 -13.71
N ILE A 160 2.21 -8.02 -12.82
CA ILE A 160 2.18 -6.59 -13.09
C ILE A 160 2.94 -5.93 -11.95
N GLU A 161 4.15 -5.45 -12.24
CA GLU A 161 5.02 -4.87 -11.22
C GLU A 161 4.45 -3.56 -10.67
N SER A 162 4.69 -3.31 -9.38
CA SER A 162 4.25 -2.04 -8.78
C SER A 162 5.04 -0.88 -9.38
N GLY A 163 4.34 0.20 -9.74
CA GLY A 163 4.95 1.38 -10.37
C GLY A 163 5.40 2.42 -9.36
N ILE A 164 6.22 3.37 -9.81
CA ILE A 164 6.60 4.57 -9.07
C ILE A 164 6.30 5.80 -9.91
N ASP A 165 5.93 6.89 -9.23
CA ASP A 165 5.76 8.18 -9.86
C ASP A 165 7.09 8.92 -9.89
N LEU A 166 7.76 8.89 -11.05
CA LEU A 166 9.08 9.50 -11.26
C LEU A 166 9.06 11.03 -11.26
N GLU A 167 7.90 11.66 -11.49
CA GLU A 167 7.77 13.11 -11.37
C GLU A 167 7.74 13.52 -9.90
N ARG A 168 7.13 12.67 -9.05
CA ARG A 168 7.04 12.89 -7.60
C ARG A 168 8.29 12.45 -6.84
N PHE A 169 8.93 11.37 -7.27
CA PHE A 169 10.14 10.82 -6.65
C PHE A 169 11.30 11.00 -7.61
N LYS A 170 11.92 12.18 -7.51
CA LYS A 170 13.09 12.57 -8.30
C LYS A 170 14.21 13.03 -7.36
N PRO A 171 15.45 12.58 -7.56
CA PRO A 171 16.60 13.11 -6.82
C PRO A 171 16.79 14.61 -7.09
N GLU A 172 16.87 15.40 -6.01
CA GLU A 172 17.10 16.85 -6.02
C GLU A 172 18.23 17.20 -5.01
N PRO A 173 19.48 16.73 -5.24
CA PRO A 173 20.58 16.91 -4.30
C PRO A 173 20.88 18.39 -3.98
N GLU A 174 20.64 19.29 -4.92
CA GLU A 174 20.79 20.74 -4.78
C GLU A 174 19.83 21.35 -3.74
N ARG A 175 18.67 20.73 -3.52
CA ARG A 175 17.65 21.21 -2.57
C ARG A 175 17.85 20.67 -1.16
N LYS A 176 18.80 19.77 -0.95
CA LYS A 176 18.99 19.07 0.34
C LYS A 176 19.07 20.00 1.55
N PHE A 177 19.91 21.05 1.48
CA PHE A 177 20.07 21.99 2.60
C PHE A 177 18.84 22.87 2.82
N GLU A 178 18.18 23.31 1.74
CA GLU A 178 16.91 24.05 1.80
C GLU A 178 15.82 23.20 2.48
N LEU A 179 15.68 21.95 2.04
CA LEU A 179 14.72 20.99 2.59
C LEU A 179 15.00 20.70 4.05
N ARG A 180 16.26 20.53 4.46
CA ARG A 180 16.61 20.37 5.88
C ARG A 180 16.17 21.57 6.71
N LYS A 181 16.41 22.81 6.25
CA LYS A 181 15.95 24.03 6.95
C LYS A 181 14.41 24.05 7.05
N LYS A 182 13.71 23.82 5.93
CA LYS A 182 12.25 23.77 5.85
C LYS A 182 11.64 22.73 6.80
N LEU A 183 12.25 21.55 6.85
CA LEU A 183 11.81 20.41 7.67
C LEU A 183 12.31 20.47 9.11
N LYS A 184 13.08 21.50 9.49
CA LYS A 184 13.74 21.66 10.80
C LYS A 184 14.63 20.45 11.16
N LEU A 185 15.35 19.93 10.17
CA LEU A 185 16.32 18.85 10.33
C LEU A 185 17.74 19.41 10.53
N PRO A 186 18.60 18.70 11.28
CA PRO A 186 19.98 19.15 11.52
C PRO A 186 20.78 19.25 10.22
N LEU A 187 21.52 20.35 10.07
CA LEU A 187 22.31 20.61 8.86
C LEU A 187 23.63 19.83 8.86
N ASN A 188 24.21 19.59 10.02
CA ASN A 188 25.54 18.99 10.22
C ASN A 188 25.53 17.48 10.47
N LYS A 189 24.34 16.83 10.52
CA LYS A 189 24.22 15.38 10.77
C LYS A 189 24.09 14.55 9.50
N LYS A 190 24.53 13.30 9.57
CA LYS A 190 24.21 12.21 8.65
C LYS A 190 22.83 11.65 9.00
N ILE A 191 21.87 11.85 8.12
CA ILE A 191 20.46 11.49 8.28
C ILE A 191 20.17 10.18 7.57
N PHE A 192 19.78 9.17 8.35
CA PHE A 192 19.28 7.90 7.88
C PHE A 192 17.75 7.92 7.97
N ILE A 193 17.05 7.47 6.95
CA ILE A 193 15.58 7.49 6.90
C ILE A 193 15.01 6.10 6.65
N ASN A 194 14.01 5.74 7.45
CA ASN A 194 13.17 4.56 7.25
C ASN A 194 11.72 5.01 7.03
N VAL A 195 11.14 4.65 5.89
CA VAL A 195 9.76 4.98 5.53
C VAL A 195 8.89 3.72 5.61
N ALA A 196 8.24 3.53 6.75
CA ALA A 196 7.29 2.45 6.98
C ALA A 196 6.39 2.77 8.18
N ASN A 197 5.10 2.40 8.10
CA ASN A 197 4.23 2.36 9.27
C ASN A 197 4.84 1.45 10.35
N TRP A 198 4.63 1.79 11.62
CA TRP A 198 5.15 1.02 12.74
C TRP A 198 4.61 -0.42 12.70
N ASN A 199 5.50 -1.37 12.44
CA ASN A 199 5.20 -2.79 12.48
C ASN A 199 6.50 -3.59 12.65
N PRO A 200 7.12 -3.57 13.84
CA PRO A 200 8.44 -4.14 14.06
C PRO A 200 8.54 -5.62 13.63
N LYS A 201 7.47 -6.39 13.82
CA LYS A 201 7.40 -7.80 13.42
C LYS A 201 7.58 -8.05 11.92
N VAL A 202 7.29 -7.06 11.08
CA VAL A 202 7.37 -7.16 9.61
C VAL A 202 8.46 -6.25 9.04
N LYS A 203 8.58 -5.04 9.58
CA LYS A 203 9.44 -3.97 9.07
C LYS A 203 10.74 -3.83 9.86
N GLY A 204 10.91 -4.55 10.97
CA GLY A 204 12.17 -4.68 11.71
C GLY A 204 12.68 -3.39 12.35
N GLN A 205 11.80 -2.42 12.62
CA GLN A 205 12.23 -1.14 13.20
C GLN A 205 12.82 -1.29 14.61
N ASP A 206 12.39 -2.30 15.37
CA ASP A 206 12.95 -2.63 16.68
C ASP A 206 14.46 -2.93 16.60
N LYS A 207 14.87 -3.78 15.66
CA LYS A 207 16.29 -4.07 15.45
C LYS A 207 17.05 -2.87 14.90
N LEU A 208 16.46 -2.16 13.94
CA LEU A 208 17.07 -0.95 13.38
C LEU A 208 17.38 0.08 14.47
N ILE A 209 16.42 0.33 15.37
CA ILE A 209 16.58 1.22 16.52
C ILE A 209 17.71 0.72 17.43
N GLN A 210 17.69 -0.55 17.82
CA GLN A 210 18.74 -1.13 18.68
C GLN A 210 20.13 -0.97 18.07
N THR A 211 20.28 -1.25 16.77
CA THR A 211 21.54 -1.06 16.05
C THR A 211 21.97 0.41 16.08
N PHE A 212 21.05 1.35 15.88
CA PHE A 212 21.36 2.77 15.87
C PHE A 212 21.73 3.34 17.25
N LEU A 213 21.14 2.81 18.32
CA LEU A 213 21.48 3.18 19.69
C LEU A 213 22.90 2.73 20.06
N ASN A 214 23.31 1.55 19.58
CA ASN A 214 24.65 1.00 19.79
C ASN A 214 25.71 1.56 18.82
N LEU A 215 25.31 2.41 17.88
CA LEU A 215 26.22 2.99 16.91
C LEU A 215 27.04 4.13 17.54
N ASN A 216 28.37 3.99 17.48
CA ASN A 216 29.33 5.03 17.84
C ASN A 216 29.41 6.10 16.74
N CYS A 217 28.31 6.85 16.56
CA CYS A 217 28.23 7.99 15.66
C CYS A 217 27.41 9.11 16.33
N GLU A 218 28.08 10.19 16.73
CA GLU A 218 27.44 11.35 17.39
C GLU A 218 26.68 12.22 16.39
N ASP A 219 27.21 12.33 15.18
CA ASP A 219 26.63 13.10 14.07
C ASP A 219 25.62 12.29 13.24
N CYS A 220 25.16 11.13 13.71
CA CYS A 220 24.13 10.36 13.03
C CYS A 220 22.74 10.64 13.62
N LEU A 221 21.73 10.67 12.75
CA LEU A 221 20.32 10.76 13.12
C LEU A 221 19.52 9.73 12.32
N LEU A 222 18.74 8.91 13.01
CA LEU A 222 17.75 8.04 12.39
C LEU A 222 16.37 8.70 12.43
N ILE A 223 15.70 8.77 11.28
CA ILE A 223 14.34 9.26 11.13
C ILE A 223 13.43 8.10 10.74
N LEU A 224 12.40 7.87 11.55
CA LEU A 224 11.34 6.91 11.25
C LEU A 224 10.09 7.67 10.79
N VAL A 225 9.53 7.29 9.64
CA VAL A 225 8.39 7.96 9.03
C VAL A 225 7.30 6.94 8.69
N GLY A 226 6.09 7.17 9.19
CA GLY A 226 4.93 6.29 9.00
C GLY A 226 3.99 6.33 10.20
N LEU A 227 2.79 5.78 10.04
CA LEU A 227 1.78 5.72 11.11
C LEU A 227 2.39 5.15 12.40
N ASP A 228 2.09 5.81 13.52
CA ASP A 228 2.48 5.49 14.90
C ASP A 228 3.99 5.53 15.22
N THR A 229 4.87 5.88 14.28
CA THR A 229 6.32 5.97 14.53
C THR A 229 6.70 7.05 15.56
N ASP A 230 5.99 8.17 15.59
CA ASP A 230 6.13 9.28 16.56
C ASP A 230 5.71 8.89 17.98
N LYS A 231 4.72 8.01 18.11
CA LYS A 231 4.25 7.52 19.41
C LYS A 231 5.18 6.46 19.97
N GLU A 232 5.58 5.53 19.12
CA GLU A 232 6.33 4.35 19.52
C GLU A 232 7.80 4.68 19.84
N ILE A 233 8.37 5.70 19.20
CA ILE A 233 9.74 6.12 19.48
C ILE A 233 9.94 6.67 20.89
N LYS A 234 8.88 7.20 21.52
CA LYS A 234 8.94 7.78 22.88
C LYS A 234 9.43 6.77 23.93
N LYS A 235 9.32 5.47 23.65
CA LYS A 235 9.79 4.37 24.50
C LYS A 235 11.31 4.26 24.58
N PHE A 236 12.05 4.84 23.62
CA PHE A 236 13.50 4.64 23.47
C PHE A 236 14.36 5.80 23.99
N ASN A 237 13.74 6.86 24.53
CA ASN A 237 14.37 8.04 25.16
C ASN A 237 15.77 8.41 24.63
N SER A 238 15.86 8.71 23.34
CA SER A 238 17.12 8.99 22.65
C SER A 238 17.01 10.17 21.71
N ASN A 239 18.02 11.03 21.70
CA ASN A 239 18.16 12.15 20.77
C ASN A 239 18.77 11.76 19.41
N LYS A 240 19.20 10.50 19.26
CA LYS A 240 19.74 9.94 18.00
C LYS A 240 18.63 9.46 17.06
N ILE A 241 17.38 9.42 17.51
CA ILE A 241 16.26 8.84 16.77
C ILE A 241 15.03 9.72 16.88
N ILE A 242 14.40 10.03 15.74
CA ILE A 242 13.20 10.85 15.66
C ILE A 242 12.12 10.05 14.92
N GLY A 243 10.94 9.94 15.51
CA GLY A 243 9.72 9.48 14.84
C GLY A 243 8.89 10.67 14.38
N LEU A 244 8.62 10.75 13.07
CA LEU A 244 7.85 11.86 12.48
C LEU A 244 6.36 11.56 12.30
N GLY A 245 5.94 10.33 12.60
CA GLY A 245 4.55 9.90 12.38
C GLY A 245 4.21 9.81 10.89
N PHE A 246 2.93 9.85 10.57
CA PHE A 246 2.48 9.82 9.19
C PHE A 246 2.76 11.15 8.48
N ARG A 247 3.43 11.08 7.33
CA ARG A 247 3.85 12.23 6.52
C ARG A 247 3.44 12.06 5.06
N LYS A 248 3.12 13.18 4.39
CA LYS A 248 2.72 13.21 2.97
C LYS A 248 3.87 13.67 2.06
N ASP A 249 4.78 14.46 2.61
CA ASP A 249 5.99 15.05 2.03
C ASP A 249 7.19 14.07 2.07
N ILE A 250 6.94 12.80 1.74
CA ILE A 250 7.98 11.77 1.68
C ILE A 250 9.10 12.11 0.68
N PRO A 251 8.85 12.67 -0.53
CA PRO A 251 9.93 13.08 -1.44
C PRO A 251 10.88 14.10 -0.82
N ASP A 252 10.35 15.15 -0.17
CA ASP A 252 11.15 16.16 0.54
C ASP A 252 12.02 15.53 1.65
N LEU A 253 11.46 14.57 2.40
CA LEU A 253 12.17 13.87 3.47
C LEU A 253 13.29 12.96 2.93
N LEU A 254 13.06 12.29 1.80
CA LEU A 254 14.07 11.47 1.15
C LEU A 254 15.20 12.36 0.60
N ASN A 255 14.88 13.46 -0.09
CA ASN A 255 15.86 14.41 -0.62
C ASN A 255 16.63 15.16 0.49
N ALA A 256 16.06 15.30 1.69
CA ALA A 256 16.75 15.86 2.85
C ALA A 256 17.69 14.86 3.57
N SER A 257 17.56 13.57 3.30
CA SER A 257 18.32 12.50 3.95
C SER A 257 19.63 12.16 3.23
N ASP A 258 20.52 11.45 3.92
CA ASP A 258 21.77 10.93 3.35
C ASP A 258 21.64 9.47 2.92
N TYR A 259 20.90 8.67 3.70
CA TYR A 259 20.80 7.23 3.49
C TYR A 259 19.36 6.74 3.70
N PHE A 260 18.84 5.99 2.73
CA PHE A 260 17.63 5.20 2.93
C PHE A 260 17.98 3.87 3.60
N VAL A 261 17.21 3.46 4.61
CA VAL A 261 17.42 2.21 5.35
C VAL A 261 16.17 1.34 5.34
N LEU A 262 16.32 0.10 4.88
CA LEU A 262 15.29 -0.93 4.91
C LEU A 262 15.70 -2.05 5.88
N SER A 263 14.85 -2.33 6.87
CA SER A 263 15.07 -3.37 7.89
C SER A 263 14.03 -4.50 7.87
N SER A 264 13.23 -4.57 6.81
CA SER A 264 12.07 -5.47 6.74
C SER A 264 12.45 -6.95 6.71
N TYR A 265 11.74 -7.77 7.49
CA TYR A 265 11.82 -9.23 7.41
C TYR A 265 11.00 -9.81 6.25
N LEU A 266 9.94 -9.12 5.83
CA LEU A 266 9.05 -9.56 4.78
C LEU A 266 8.60 -8.39 3.91
N GLU A 267 8.92 -8.48 2.63
CA GLU A 267 8.43 -7.57 1.58
C GLU A 267 7.87 -8.37 0.41
N GLY A 268 6.93 -7.76 -0.31
CA GLY A 268 6.48 -8.25 -1.61
C GLY A 268 7.22 -7.58 -2.75
N ILE A 269 7.18 -6.24 -2.69
CA ILE A 269 8.02 -5.32 -3.42
C ILE A 269 8.27 -4.15 -2.45
N ALA A 270 9.54 -3.81 -2.21
CA ALA A 270 9.90 -2.78 -1.25
C ALA A 270 9.66 -1.39 -1.87
N GLY A 271 8.40 -0.96 -1.94
CA GLY A 271 8.04 0.30 -2.60
C GLY A 271 8.77 1.52 -2.03
N ALA A 272 9.00 1.54 -0.72
CA ALA A 272 9.78 2.60 -0.07
C ALA A 272 11.26 2.59 -0.50
N LEU A 273 11.84 1.42 -0.78
CA LEU A 273 13.21 1.31 -1.31
C LEU A 273 13.27 1.89 -2.72
N ILE A 274 12.34 1.51 -3.60
CA ILE A 274 12.26 2.04 -4.96
C ILE A 274 12.07 3.57 -4.94
N GLN A 275 11.32 4.08 -3.96
CA GLN A 275 11.14 5.53 -3.74
C GLN A 275 12.40 6.25 -3.26
N GLY A 276 13.29 5.56 -2.54
CA GLY A 276 14.53 6.11 -2.02
C GLY A 276 15.75 5.92 -2.92
N MET A 277 15.57 5.27 -4.09
CA MET A 277 16.58 5.15 -5.15
C MET A 277 16.56 6.39 -6.04
#